data_AF-A0A9R1F6U5-F1
#
_entry.id   AF-A0A9R1F6U5-F1
#
_cell.length_a   1.000
_cell.length_b   1.000
_cell.length_c   1.000
_cell.angle_alpha   90.00
_cell.angle_beta   90.00
_cell.angle_gamma   90.00
#
_symmetry.space_group_name_H-M   'P 1'
#
loop_
_entity.id
_entity.type
_entity.pdbx_description
1 polymer ?
#
loop_
_entity_poly.entity_id
_entity_poly.type
_entity_poly.pdbx_seq_one_letter_code
_entity_poly.pdbx_strand_id
1 'polypeptide(L)'
;LQPVRETREKQVQLWKELILDYCRSQKMYIISLEEDFPLFSNPKIERSLSYEAKEVFLAALVSEGRAEWIDKNHKKCLVLWLRIQDWANCILDFVKENGLEVTTIEDIRSGIETHGTELAGIDRGVLMRALRLLEQKGKAVIFKGSSADDEGVKFSV
;
A
#
# COMPACT_ATOMS: atom_id res chain seq x y z
N LEU A 1 -8.23 17.93 -16.94
CA LEU A 1 -6.80 17.62 -17.15
C LEU A 1 -6.15 18.75 -17.96
N GLN A 2 -4.85 19.01 -17.79
CA GLN A 2 -4.18 20.09 -18.53
C GLN A 2 -4.19 19.83 -20.05
N PRO A 3 -4.56 20.81 -20.89
CA PRO A 3 -4.74 20.60 -22.33
C PRO A 3 -3.40 20.38 -23.03
N VAL A 4 -2.36 21.12 -22.62
CA VAL A 4 -1.01 21.01 -23.17
C VAL A 4 -0.33 19.74 -22.67
N ARG A 5 0.27 18.96 -23.59
CA ARG A 5 0.88 17.66 -23.29
C ARG A 5 1.96 17.72 -22.21
N GLU A 6 2.97 18.58 -22.37
CA GLU A 6 4.07 18.69 -21.40
C GLU A 6 3.57 19.09 -20.01
N THR A 7 2.61 20.02 -19.94
CA THR A 7 1.98 20.43 -18.68
C THR A 7 1.16 19.30 -18.06
N ARG A 8 0.51 18.47 -18.88
CA ARG A 8 -0.24 17.29 -18.43
C ARG A 8 0.68 16.22 -17.86
N GLU A 9 1.81 15.96 -18.51
CA GLU A 9 2.83 15.01 -18.01
C GLU A 9 3.35 15.45 -16.63
N LYS A 10 3.69 16.73 -16.48
CA LYS A 10 4.06 17.30 -15.17
C LYS A 10 2.92 17.22 -14.15
N GLN A 11 1.69 17.52 -14.55
CA GLN A 11 0.52 17.40 -13.67
C GLN A 11 0.37 15.96 -13.16
N VAL A 12 0.46 14.96 -14.05
CA VAL A 12 0.36 13.54 -13.68
C VAL A 12 1.48 13.17 -12.72
N GLN A 13 2.72 13.58 -12.98
CA GLN A 13 3.85 13.30 -12.09
C GLN A 13 3.62 13.84 -10.68
N LEU A 14 3.23 15.11 -10.55
CA LEU A 14 2.96 15.74 -9.25
C LEU A 14 1.81 15.06 -8.50
N TRP A 15 0.76 14.65 -9.22
CA TRP A 15 -0.35 13.92 -8.59
C TRP A 15 0.05 12.54 -8.11
N LYS A 16 0.88 11.80 -8.85
CA LYS A 16 1.40 10.50 -8.39
C LYS A 16 2.16 10.64 -7.08
N GLU A 17 3.10 11.59 -7.00
CA GLU A 17 3.88 11.87 -5.79
C GLU A 17 2.97 12.23 -4.62
N LEU A 18 2.05 13.17 -4.84
CA LEU A 18 1.11 13.63 -3.82
C LEU A 18 0.18 12.50 -3.32
N ILE A 19 -0.32 11.64 -4.22
CA ILE A 19 -1.15 10.48 -3.83
C ILE A 19 -0.36 9.53 -2.93
N LEU A 20 0.87 9.19 -3.32
CA LEU A 20 1.71 8.27 -2.56
C LEU A 20 2.05 8.83 -1.18
N ASP A 21 2.44 10.10 -1.09
CA ASP A 21 2.78 10.76 0.16
C ASP A 21 1.56 10.91 1.09
N TYR A 22 0.41 11.31 0.54
CA TYR A 22 -0.82 11.42 1.32
C TYR A 22 -1.25 10.06 1.88
N CYS A 23 -1.31 9.03 1.03
CA CYS A 23 -1.64 7.66 1.43
C CYS A 23 -0.69 7.12 2.51
N ARG A 24 0.62 7.36 2.38
CA ARG A 24 1.61 6.99 3.39
C ARG A 24 1.36 7.72 4.71
N SER A 25 1.14 9.03 4.68
CA SER A 25 0.95 9.85 5.89
C SER A 25 -0.32 9.49 6.66
N GLN A 26 -1.39 9.13 5.95
CA GLN A 26 -2.69 8.80 6.53
C GLN A 26 -2.90 7.29 6.70
N LYS A 27 -1.90 6.47 6.33
CA LYS A 27 -1.96 5.00 6.27
C LYS A 27 -3.20 4.49 5.52
N MET A 28 -3.57 5.17 4.42
CA MET A 28 -4.71 4.81 3.58
C MET A 28 -4.26 4.05 2.34
N TYR A 29 -4.62 2.78 2.24
CA TYR A 29 -4.19 1.91 1.15
C TYR A 29 -5.18 1.83 -0.01
N ILE A 30 -6.46 2.12 0.21
CA ILE A 30 -7.50 1.96 -0.82
C ILE A 30 -8.03 3.32 -1.25
N ILE A 31 -8.06 3.53 -2.57
CA ILE A 31 -8.73 4.67 -3.20
C ILE A 31 -9.85 4.13 -4.08
N SER A 32 -11.07 4.62 -3.86
CA SER A 32 -12.22 4.38 -4.73
C SER A 32 -12.38 5.55 -5.71
N LEU A 33 -12.67 5.26 -6.97
CA LEU A 33 -13.03 6.27 -7.96
C LEU A 33 -14.45 6.81 -7.75
N GLU A 34 -15.33 6.02 -7.13
CA GLU A 34 -16.75 6.31 -6.96
C GLU A 34 -17.08 6.97 -5.62
N GLU A 35 -16.25 6.73 -4.61
CA GLU A 35 -16.42 7.32 -3.28
C GLU A 35 -15.57 8.60 -3.15
N ASP A 36 -15.97 9.47 -2.24
CA ASP A 36 -15.19 10.66 -1.93
C ASP A 36 -13.87 10.27 -1.24
N PHE A 37 -12.78 10.88 -1.70
CA PHE A 37 -11.46 10.70 -1.13
C PHE A 37 -10.90 12.07 -0.77
N PRO A 38 -10.50 12.33 0.49
CA PRO A 38 -10.21 13.68 0.96
C PRO A 38 -9.14 14.41 0.16
N LEU A 39 -8.14 13.69 -0.37
CA LEU A 39 -7.08 14.29 -1.20
C LEU A 39 -7.60 14.92 -2.50
N PHE A 40 -8.71 14.43 -3.04
CA PHE A 40 -9.24 14.84 -4.34
C PHE A 40 -10.23 16.00 -4.27
N SER A 41 -10.48 16.55 -3.09
CA SER A 41 -11.38 17.68 -2.85
C SER A 41 -10.71 18.68 -1.91
N ASN A 42 -10.62 19.94 -2.33
CA ASN A 42 -10.14 21.03 -1.50
C ASN A 42 -11.25 22.09 -1.36
N PRO A 43 -12.04 22.04 -0.28
CA PRO A 43 -13.14 22.97 -0.05
C PRO A 43 -12.69 24.43 0.08
N LYS A 44 -11.47 24.69 0.58
CA LYS A 44 -10.99 26.06 0.81
C LYS A 44 -10.84 26.89 -0.48
N ILE A 45 -10.64 26.20 -1.61
CA ILE A 45 -10.55 26.84 -2.94
C ILE A 45 -11.68 26.39 -3.87
N GLU A 46 -12.66 25.64 -3.33
CA GLU A 46 -13.82 25.13 -4.07
C GLU A 46 -13.42 24.33 -5.32
N ARG A 47 -12.41 23.45 -5.19
CA ARG A 47 -11.94 22.61 -6.29
C ARG A 47 -11.91 21.14 -5.91
N SER A 48 -12.35 20.31 -6.85
CA SER A 48 -12.24 18.85 -6.77
C SER A 48 -11.79 18.28 -8.10
N LEU A 49 -11.14 17.11 -8.06
CA LEU A 49 -10.80 16.37 -9.28
C LEU A 49 -12.05 15.74 -9.89
N SER A 50 -12.14 15.79 -11.23
CA SER A 50 -13.13 15.02 -11.99
C SER A 50 -12.83 13.52 -11.90
N TYR A 51 -13.86 12.69 -12.11
CA TYR A 51 -13.72 11.23 -12.21
C TYR A 51 -12.61 10.82 -13.20
N GLU A 52 -12.66 11.37 -14.41
CA GLU A 52 -11.66 11.15 -15.46
C GLU A 52 -10.22 11.49 -15.01
N ALA A 53 -10.04 12.58 -14.25
CA ALA A 53 -8.72 12.94 -13.75
C ALA A 53 -8.22 11.95 -12.69
N LYS A 54 -9.10 11.53 -11.77
CA LYS A 54 -8.79 10.49 -10.78
C LYS A 54 -8.36 9.20 -11.48
N GLU A 55 -9.13 8.77 -12.48
CA GLU A 55 -8.86 7.56 -13.27
C GLU A 55 -7.49 7.63 -13.97
N VAL A 56 -7.17 8.75 -14.63
CA VAL A 56 -5.88 8.95 -15.29
C VAL A 56 -4.70 8.87 -14.31
N PHE A 57 -4.82 9.49 -13.13
CA PHE A 57 -3.74 9.47 -12.14
C PHE A 57 -3.55 8.09 -11.51
N LEU A 58 -4.63 7.39 -11.18
CA LEU A 58 -4.55 6.04 -10.65
C LEU A 58 -4.04 5.04 -11.69
N ALA A 59 -4.49 5.13 -12.94
CA ALA A 59 -3.99 4.30 -14.03
C ALA A 59 -2.48 4.52 -14.26
N ALA A 60 -1.99 5.76 -14.14
CA ALA A 60 -0.57 6.06 -14.22
C ALA A 60 0.22 5.39 -13.07
N LEU A 61 -0.27 5.43 -11.83
CA LEU A 61 0.34 4.70 -10.70
C LEU A 61 0.37 3.18 -10.95
N VAL A 62 -0.71 2.62 -11.50
CA VAL A 62 -0.79 1.20 -11.84
C VAL A 62 0.23 0.82 -12.90
N SER A 63 0.39 1.64 -13.95
CA SER A 63 1.39 1.38 -15.00
C SER A 63 2.84 1.38 -14.49
N GLU A 64 3.11 2.02 -13.35
CA GLU A 64 4.43 2.07 -12.71
C GLU A 64 4.61 1.04 -11.59
N GLY A 65 3.62 0.16 -11.37
CA GLY A 65 3.62 -0.79 -10.27
C GLY A 65 3.55 -0.13 -8.89
N ARG A 66 3.00 1.09 -8.81
CA ARG A 66 2.82 1.88 -7.58
C ARG A 66 1.39 1.84 -7.08
N ALA A 67 0.49 1.17 -7.80
CA ALA A 67 -0.84 0.81 -7.36
C ALA A 67 -1.35 -0.40 -8.15
N GLU A 68 -2.47 -0.99 -7.72
CA GLU A 68 -3.13 -2.10 -8.41
C GLU A 68 -4.65 -1.99 -8.34
N TRP A 69 -5.35 -2.28 -9.44
CA TRP A 69 -6.79 -2.44 -9.42
C TRP A 69 -7.18 -3.71 -8.66
N ILE A 70 -8.08 -3.60 -7.69
CA ILE A 70 -8.51 -4.72 -6.85
C ILE A 70 -9.88 -5.28 -7.24
N ASP A 71 -10.57 -4.62 -8.16
CA ASP A 71 -11.87 -5.04 -8.69
C ASP A 71 -11.83 -5.14 -10.22
N LYS A 72 -12.70 -6.00 -10.78
CA LYS A 72 -12.76 -6.27 -12.22
C LYS A 72 -13.15 -5.04 -13.06
N ASN A 73 -13.81 -4.07 -12.43
CA ASN A 73 -14.31 -2.87 -13.09
C ASN A 73 -13.34 -1.68 -12.95
N HIS A 74 -12.16 -1.88 -12.35
CA HIS A 74 -11.16 -0.85 -12.11
C HIS A 74 -11.73 0.39 -11.39
N LYS A 75 -12.60 0.17 -10.39
CA LYS A 75 -13.20 1.22 -9.57
C LYS A 75 -12.44 1.46 -8.26
N LYS A 76 -11.68 0.48 -7.78
CA LYS A 76 -10.92 0.57 -6.53
C LYS A 76 -9.47 0.18 -6.75
N CYS A 77 -8.57 1.00 -6.21
CA CYS A 77 -7.14 0.87 -6.38
C CYS A 77 -6.47 0.70 -5.03
N LEU A 78 -5.61 -0.32 -4.91
CA LEU A 78 -4.68 -0.52 -3.81
C LEU A 78 -3.39 0.25 -4.09
N VAL A 79 -3.06 1.24 -3.27
CA VAL A 79 -1.86 2.09 -3.41
C VAL A 79 -0.67 1.44 -2.73
N LEU A 80 0.48 1.45 -3.41
CA LEU A 80 1.74 0.86 -2.97
C LEU A 80 2.83 1.95 -2.86
N TRP A 81 2.81 2.74 -1.78
CA TRP A 81 3.85 3.76 -1.53
C TRP A 81 5.23 3.17 -1.26
N LEU A 82 5.29 1.93 -0.78
CA LEU A 82 6.45 1.05 -0.92
C LEU A 82 6.05 -0.10 -1.85
N ARG A 83 6.98 -0.57 -2.69
CA ARG A 83 6.70 -1.76 -3.52
C ARG A 83 6.65 -2.98 -2.61
N ILE A 84 6.01 -4.06 -3.07
CA ILE A 84 5.93 -5.33 -2.33
C ILE A 84 7.32 -5.86 -1.95
N GLN A 85 8.32 -5.68 -2.82
CA GLN A 85 9.71 -6.04 -2.51
C GLN A 85 10.32 -5.19 -1.39
N ASP A 86 10.03 -3.90 -1.36
CA ASP A 86 10.52 -2.99 -0.32
C ASP A 86 9.85 -3.33 1.02
N TRP A 87 8.54 -3.58 1.01
CA TRP A 87 7.82 -4.11 2.18
C TRP A 87 8.40 -5.43 2.68
N ALA A 88 8.72 -6.37 1.78
CA ALA A 88 9.35 -7.63 2.14
C ALA A 88 10.70 -7.42 2.83
N ASN A 89 11.49 -6.42 2.40
CA ASN A 89 12.74 -6.05 3.08
C ASN A 89 12.45 -5.42 4.45
N CYS A 90 11.51 -4.48 4.55
CA CYS A 90 11.11 -3.88 5.84
C CYS A 90 10.68 -4.94 6.86
N ILE A 91 9.95 -5.97 6.43
CA ILE A 91 9.55 -7.09 7.31
C ILE A 91 10.77 -7.87 7.77
N LEU A 92 11.71 -8.19 6.87
CA LEU A 92 12.93 -8.91 7.25
C LEU A 92 13.80 -8.12 8.23
N ASP A 93 13.93 -6.80 8.03
CA ASP A 93 14.70 -5.94 8.92
C ASP A 93 14.01 -5.85 10.28
N PHE A 94 12.68 -5.67 10.30
CA PHE A 94 11.88 -5.67 11.53
C PHE A 94 12.05 -6.97 12.35
N VAL A 95 11.94 -8.14 11.73
CA VAL A 95 12.06 -9.41 12.49
C VAL A 95 13.50 -9.65 12.97
N LYS A 96 14.51 -9.21 12.20
CA LYS A 96 15.91 -9.28 12.62
C LYS A 96 16.19 -8.38 13.82
N GLU A 97 15.76 -7.14 13.75
CA GLU A 97 15.98 -6.13 14.80
C GLU A 97 15.29 -6.52 16.12
N ASN A 98 14.14 -7.20 16.03
CA ASN A 98 13.38 -7.67 17.20
C ASN A 98 13.67 -9.13 17.59
N GLY A 99 14.55 -9.84 16.88
CA GLY A 99 14.90 -11.24 17.18
C GLY A 99 13.72 -12.22 17.05
N LEU A 100 12.80 -11.97 16.13
CA LEU A 100 11.57 -12.75 15.95
C LEU A 100 11.78 -13.91 14.97
N GLU A 101 11.62 -15.14 15.44
CA GLU A 101 11.62 -16.34 14.57
C GLU A 101 10.21 -16.72 14.12
N VAL A 102 9.22 -16.57 14.99
CA VAL A 102 7.80 -16.88 14.74
C VAL A 102 6.96 -15.75 15.30
N THR A 103 6.02 -15.24 14.51
CA THR A 103 5.10 -14.16 14.92
C THR A 103 3.79 -14.27 14.15
N THR A 104 2.75 -13.58 14.58
CA THR A 104 1.47 -13.56 13.88
C THR A 104 1.38 -12.42 12.87
N ILE A 105 0.45 -12.53 11.92
CA ILE A 105 0.16 -11.43 10.99
C ILE A 105 -0.27 -10.17 11.75
N GLU A 106 -1.03 -10.31 12.84
CA GLU A 106 -1.54 -9.17 13.60
C GLU A 106 -0.47 -8.51 14.50
N ASP A 107 0.50 -9.27 15.00
CA ASP A 107 1.67 -8.71 15.71
C ASP A 107 2.50 -7.81 14.77
N ILE A 108 2.74 -8.24 13.53
CA ILE A 108 3.44 -7.42 12.53
C ILE A 108 2.66 -6.14 12.17
N ARG A 109 1.33 -6.15 12.28
CA ARG A 109 0.48 -5.00 11.92
C ARG A 109 0.26 -4.04 13.09
N SER A 110 0.14 -4.58 14.29
CA SER A 110 -0.45 -3.88 15.45
C SER A 110 0.18 -4.26 16.80
N GLY A 111 1.19 -5.13 16.80
CA GLY A 111 1.97 -5.47 17.99
C GLY A 111 2.80 -4.30 18.51
N ILE A 112 3.26 -4.41 19.77
CA ILE A 112 3.96 -3.35 20.50
C ILE A 112 5.25 -2.94 19.77
N GLU A 113 6.00 -3.92 19.30
CA GLU A 113 7.28 -3.77 18.58
C GLU A 113 7.11 -3.00 17.26
N THR A 114 5.92 -3.11 16.65
CA THR A 114 5.60 -2.48 15.37
C THR A 114 5.37 -0.97 15.51
N HIS A 115 5.01 -0.46 16.69
CA HIS A 115 4.68 0.95 16.88
C HIS A 115 5.84 1.87 16.47
N GLY A 116 5.53 2.91 15.70
CA GLY A 116 6.52 3.88 15.20
C GLY A 116 7.28 3.42 13.95
N THR A 117 7.07 2.19 13.50
CA THR A 117 7.64 1.69 12.23
C THR A 117 6.72 1.96 11.04
N GLU A 118 7.23 1.73 9.83
CA GLU A 118 6.39 1.78 8.62
C GLU A 118 5.33 0.68 8.57
N LEU A 119 5.57 -0.46 9.22
CA LEU A 119 4.68 -1.62 9.27
C LEU A 119 3.44 -1.37 10.14
N ALA A 120 3.48 -0.38 11.02
CA ALA A 120 2.32 -0.02 11.85
C ALA A 120 1.10 0.31 10.99
N GLY A 121 0.03 -0.46 11.20
CA GLY A 121 -1.22 -0.32 10.46
C GLY A 121 -1.12 -0.71 8.99
N ILE A 122 -0.14 -1.52 8.59
CA ILE A 122 -0.06 -2.02 7.21
C ILE A 122 -1.34 -2.76 6.82
N ASP A 123 -1.79 -2.52 5.59
CA ASP A 123 -2.91 -3.26 5.02
C ASP A 123 -2.59 -4.75 4.97
N ARG A 124 -3.55 -5.57 5.42
CA ARG A 124 -3.37 -7.03 5.51
C ARG A 124 -3.05 -7.63 4.14
N GLY A 125 -3.69 -7.14 3.08
CA GLY A 125 -3.44 -7.60 1.71
C GLY A 125 -2.01 -7.32 1.25
N VAL A 126 -1.51 -6.11 1.51
CA VAL A 126 -0.12 -5.71 1.22
C VAL A 126 0.87 -6.57 2.00
N LEU A 127 0.66 -6.74 3.30
CA LEU A 127 1.50 -7.57 4.15
C LEU A 127 1.56 -9.01 3.64
N MET A 128 0.39 -9.62 3.36
CA MET A 128 0.34 -11.00 2.87
C MET A 128 1.04 -11.17 1.52
N ARG A 129 1.01 -10.17 0.63
CA ARG A 129 1.75 -10.20 -0.63
C ARG A 129 3.26 -10.16 -0.41
N ALA A 130 3.72 -9.33 0.52
CA ALA A 130 5.13 -9.24 0.89
C ALA A 130 5.63 -10.55 1.56
N LEU A 131 4.83 -11.13 2.45
CA LEU A 131 5.15 -12.42 3.08
C LEU A 131 5.18 -13.57 2.08
N ARG A 132 4.24 -13.63 1.13
CA ARG A 132 4.26 -14.62 0.05
C ARG A 132 5.49 -14.48 -0.84
N LEU A 133 5.95 -13.26 -1.08
CA LEU A 133 7.21 -13.03 -1.79
C LEU A 133 8.42 -13.56 -0.99
N LEU A 134 8.43 -13.41 0.33
CA LEU A 134 9.46 -13.98 1.20
C LEU A 134 9.40 -15.51 1.23
N GLU A 135 8.21 -16.08 1.25
CA GLU A 135 7.99 -17.52 1.19
C GLU A 135 8.51 -18.13 -0.13
N GLN A 136 8.20 -17.50 -1.26
CA GLN A 136 8.76 -17.89 -2.57
C GLN A 136 10.30 -17.81 -2.61
N LYS A 137 10.90 -16.93 -1.80
CA LYS A 137 12.35 -16.79 -1.65
C LYS A 137 12.95 -17.73 -0.59
N GLY A 138 12.14 -18.59 0.03
CA GLY A 138 12.56 -19.52 1.09
C GLY A 138 12.92 -18.84 2.42
N LYS A 139 12.52 -17.58 2.61
CA LYS A 139 12.85 -16.78 3.81
C LYS A 139 11.75 -16.76 4.87
N ALA A 140 10.56 -17.24 4.52
CA ALA A 140 9.44 -17.33 5.42
C ALA A 140 8.59 -18.56 5.09
N VAL A 141 7.79 -19.01 6.04
CA VAL A 141 6.75 -20.03 5.85
C VAL A 141 5.49 -19.52 6.53
N ILE A 142 4.43 -19.33 5.75
CA ILE A 142 3.12 -18.92 6.26
C ILE A 142 2.37 -20.19 6.69
N PHE A 143 1.82 -20.19 7.89
CA PHE A 143 1.02 -21.31 8.39
C PHE A 143 -0.29 -20.80 8.99
N LYS A 144 -1.32 -21.64 8.90
CA LYS A 144 -2.61 -21.34 9.50
C LYS A 144 -2.63 -21.90 10.91
N GLY A 145 -2.99 -21.06 11.88
CA GLY A 145 -3.39 -21.53 13.20
C GLY A 145 -4.85 -22.00 13.19
N SER A 146 -5.45 -22.05 14.37
CA SER A 146 -6.79 -22.61 14.59
C SER A 146 -7.91 -21.75 14.02
N SER A 147 -7.66 -20.44 13.80
CA SER A 147 -8.58 -19.46 13.20
C SER A 147 -7.88 -18.59 12.15
N ALA A 148 -8.65 -17.78 11.41
CA ALA A 148 -8.11 -16.85 10.41
C ALA A 148 -7.27 -15.70 11.03
N ASP A 149 -7.52 -15.43 12.32
CA ASP A 149 -6.77 -14.47 13.13
C ASP A 149 -5.48 -15.10 13.71
N ASP A 150 -5.36 -16.44 13.62
CA ASP A 150 -4.16 -17.19 14.02
C ASP A 150 -3.23 -17.52 12.83
N GLU A 151 -3.34 -16.80 11.71
CA GLU A 151 -2.32 -16.93 10.65
C GLU A 151 -0.96 -16.46 11.21
N GLY A 152 0.00 -17.38 11.20
CA GLY A 152 1.35 -17.18 11.69
C GLY A 152 2.35 -17.23 10.56
N VAL A 153 3.52 -16.66 10.81
CA VAL A 153 4.66 -16.73 9.91
C VAL A 153 5.89 -17.13 10.70
N LYS A 154 6.61 -18.11 10.17
CA LYS A 154 7.95 -18.48 10.64
C LYS A 154 8.97 -17.92 9.66
N PHE A 155 9.98 -17.21 10.15
CA PHE A 155 11.07 -16.68 9.34
C PHE A 155 12.30 -17.58 9.40
N SER A 156 12.98 -17.70 8.26
CA SER A 156 14.27 -18.37 8.10
C SER A 156 15.32 -17.28 7.93
N VAL A 157 15.71 -16.66 9.05
CA VAL A 157 16.67 -15.56 9.10
C VAL A 157 18.07 -16.08 9.39
#